data_AF-A0A848Z743-F1
#
_entry.id   AF-A0A848Z743-F1
#
_cell.length_a   1.000
_cell.length_b   1.000
_cell.length_c   1.000
_cell.angle_alpha   90.00
_cell.angle_beta   90.00
_cell.angle_gamma   90.00
#
_symmetry.space_group_name_H-M   'P 1'
#
loop_
_entity.id
_entity.type
_entity.pdbx_description
1 polymer ?
#
loop_
_entity_poly.entity_id
_entity_poly.type
_entity_poly.pdbx_seq_one_letter_code
_entity_poly.pdbx_strand_id
1 'polypeptide(L)'
;MKNRKKRSKIPGLLAALGITLALLITASLTIDTMTGDIIYGRLVKPLFRLVMFISLGLMIGQLIEASGWTRYLAAVAAPLFRFGNMGVQCSAAFTTAFLSGTVANAMLVDFYKEGRICKNQLFLANLTNQLPAYFLHLPTTVFIVIPLTGTAGIIYFTITFTAVVLRTILLLTYGHYKLPGSTCAMPLADGTYDPKAPSKRTSAREGVTRRFPKRLMGVLTFVIPIYTLVFVLNTMGLFNILRDILARFVVTRVVPVESLSVVVLSFVAEFTSGFAAAGALLDAGVLTVKQTVLALIIGNITAFPVRALRHQLPRYMGIFEPKMGGQLLLLGQGFRVASIILVTVIYATVA
;
A
#
# COMPACT_ATOMS: atom_id res chain seq x y z
N MET A 1 39.70 9.91 6.65
CA MET A 1 38.80 9.06 7.48
C MET A 1 38.12 9.94 8.54
N LYS A 2 36.83 10.25 8.40
CA LYS A 2 36.07 11.04 9.39
C LYS A 2 34.99 10.15 10.00
N ASN A 3 35.18 9.83 11.28
CA ASN A 3 34.35 8.94 12.08
C ASN A 3 32.90 9.46 12.15
N ARG A 4 31.99 8.96 11.29
CA ARG A 4 30.54 9.13 11.48
C ARG A 4 30.13 8.25 12.66
N LYS A 5 30.16 8.81 13.87
CA LYS A 5 29.60 8.21 15.09
C LYS A 5 28.21 7.64 14.76
N LYS A 6 28.11 6.32 14.89
CA LYS A 6 26.91 5.50 14.70
C LYS A 6 25.88 5.92 15.76
N ARG A 7 25.10 6.98 15.53
CA ARG A 7 24.03 7.41 16.44
C ARG A 7 23.13 6.21 16.70
N SER A 8 23.09 5.74 17.94
CA SER A 8 22.14 4.68 18.32
C SER A 8 20.73 5.23 18.10
N LYS A 9 19.81 4.39 17.59
CA LYS A 9 18.41 4.79 17.35
C LYS A 9 17.56 4.73 18.64
N ILE A 10 18.18 4.38 19.77
CA ILE A 10 17.57 4.26 21.10
C ILE A 10 16.96 5.59 21.58
N PRO A 11 17.65 6.74 21.55
CA PRO A 11 17.06 8.03 21.93
C PRO A 11 15.85 8.42 21.07
N GLY A 12 15.82 8.03 19.79
CA GLY A 12 14.66 8.27 18.92
C GLY A 12 13.42 7.47 19.35
N LEU A 13 13.61 6.21 19.74
CA LEU A 13 12.51 5.37 20.23
C LEU A 13 11.97 5.86 21.59
N LEU A 14 12.84 6.30 22.50
CA LEU A 14 12.41 6.87 23.79
C LEU A 14 11.61 8.16 23.59
N ALA A 15 12.06 9.06 22.71
CA ALA A 15 11.31 10.26 22.35
C ALA A 15 9.94 9.91 21.73
N ALA A 16 9.90 8.92 20.83
CA ALA A 16 8.66 8.43 20.24
C ALA A 16 7.67 7.89 21.29
N LEU A 17 8.14 7.07 22.23
CA LEU A 17 7.33 6.56 23.34
C LEU A 17 6.82 7.69 24.24
N GLY A 18 7.65 8.70 24.51
CA GLY A 18 7.23 9.90 25.25
C GLY A 18 6.12 10.68 24.55
N ILE A 19 6.25 10.91 23.23
CA ILE A 19 5.21 11.55 22.41
C ILE A 19 3.92 10.72 22.42
N THR A 20 4.02 9.41 22.27
CA THR A 20 2.86 8.50 22.32
C THR A 20 2.16 8.56 23.67
N LEU A 21 2.91 8.57 24.78
CA LEU A 21 2.35 8.66 26.12
C LEU A 21 1.65 10.00 26.33
N ALA A 22 2.28 11.11 25.92
CA ALA A 22 1.68 12.43 25.96
C ALA A 22 0.37 12.48 25.15
N LEU A 23 0.37 11.97 23.91
CA LEU A 23 -0.83 11.89 23.07
C LEU A 23 -1.97 11.10 23.73
N LEU A 24 -1.65 9.97 24.38
CA LEU A 24 -2.65 9.16 25.08
C LEU A 24 -3.18 9.86 26.32
N ILE A 25 -2.32 10.48 27.13
CA ILE A 25 -2.74 11.24 28.32
C ILE A 25 -3.65 12.39 27.88
N THR A 26 -3.25 13.17 26.89
CA THR A 26 -4.07 14.28 26.37
C THR A 26 -5.40 13.78 25.82
N ALA A 27 -5.41 12.68 25.05
CA ALA A 27 -6.64 12.09 24.53
C ALA A 27 -7.57 11.57 25.64
N SER A 28 -7.03 10.92 26.67
CA SER A 28 -7.81 10.43 27.82
C SER A 28 -8.37 11.56 28.68
N LEU A 29 -7.73 12.74 28.72
CA LEU A 29 -8.23 13.92 29.43
C LEU A 29 -9.25 14.74 28.63
N THR A 30 -9.28 14.59 27.30
CA THR A 30 -10.12 15.42 26.41
C THR A 30 -11.30 14.68 25.81
N ILE A 31 -11.31 13.34 25.85
CA ILE A 31 -12.32 12.50 25.22
C ILE A 31 -12.96 11.61 26.29
N ASP A 32 -14.17 11.95 26.74
CA ASP A 32 -14.89 11.22 27.82
C ASP A 32 -15.18 9.75 27.49
N THR A 33 -15.12 9.37 26.21
CA THR A 33 -15.34 8.00 25.74
C THR A 33 -14.08 7.13 25.71
N MET A 34 -12.90 7.65 26.08
CA MET A 34 -11.63 6.91 26.09
C MET A 34 -11.51 5.98 27.30
N THR A 35 -12.12 4.79 27.23
CA THR A 35 -11.93 3.73 28.24
C THR A 35 -10.71 2.85 27.95
N GLY A 36 -10.18 2.22 29.00
CA GLY A 36 -9.03 1.31 28.91
C GLY A 36 -9.26 0.15 27.91
N ASP A 37 -10.49 -0.36 27.84
CA ASP A 37 -10.88 -1.42 26.91
C ASP A 37 -10.82 -0.98 25.45
N ILE A 38 -11.20 0.27 25.15
CA ILE A 38 -11.12 0.85 23.80
C ILE A 38 -9.66 1.01 23.39
N ILE A 39 -8.81 1.52 24.29
CA ILE A 39 -7.37 1.65 24.05
C ILE A 39 -6.75 0.26 23.79
N TYR A 40 -7.05 -0.72 24.64
CA TYR A 40 -6.51 -2.06 24.46
C TYR A 40 -6.99 -2.72 23.16
N GLY A 41 -8.30 -2.70 22.91
CA GLY A 41 -8.93 -3.38 21.77
C GLY A 41 -8.65 -2.73 20.41
N ARG A 42 -8.60 -1.40 20.35
CA ARG A 42 -8.49 -0.64 19.09
C ARG A 42 -7.11 -0.03 18.82
N LEU A 43 -6.27 0.13 19.84
CA LEU A 43 -4.90 0.60 19.70
C LEU A 43 -3.88 -0.51 19.95
N VAL A 44 -3.82 -1.06 21.17
CA VAL A 44 -2.73 -1.96 21.59
C VAL A 44 -2.73 -3.27 20.80
N LYS A 45 -3.86 -3.98 20.75
CA LYS A 45 -3.97 -5.28 20.05
C LYS A 45 -3.70 -5.16 18.55
N PRO A 46 -4.26 -4.18 17.81
CA PRO A 46 -3.92 -3.95 16.40
C PRO A 46 -2.47 -3.51 16.17
N LEU A 47 -1.93 -2.64 17.02
CA LEU A 47 -0.54 -2.17 16.92
C LEU A 47 0.44 -3.32 17.14
N PHE A 48 0.20 -4.17 18.15
CA PHE A 48 0.99 -5.38 18.39
C PHE A 48 0.95 -6.31 17.18
N ARG A 49 -0.25 -6.57 16.63
CA ARG A 49 -0.42 -7.37 15.42
C ARG A 49 0.36 -6.78 14.23
N LEU A 50 0.30 -5.47 14.04
CA LEU A 50 1.03 -4.77 12.98
C LEU A 50 2.55 -4.92 13.14
N VAL A 51 3.07 -4.67 14.34
CA VAL A 51 4.50 -4.81 14.66
C VAL A 51 4.96 -6.24 14.48
N MET A 52 4.15 -7.23 14.88
CA MET A 52 4.43 -8.64 14.69
C MET A 52 4.55 -8.98 13.19
N PHE A 53 3.61 -8.54 12.35
CA PHE A 53 3.69 -8.76 10.90
C PHE A 53 4.85 -8.02 10.23
N ILE A 54 5.19 -6.81 10.67
CA ILE A 54 6.37 -6.08 10.15
C ILE A 54 7.66 -6.82 10.55
N SER A 55 7.74 -7.28 11.79
CA SER A 55 8.87 -8.06 12.30
C SER A 55 9.02 -9.37 11.51
N LEU A 56 7.93 -10.10 11.32
CA LEU A 56 7.91 -11.31 10.52
C LEU A 56 8.32 -11.02 9.08
N GLY A 57 7.80 -9.95 8.47
CA GLY A 57 8.14 -9.58 7.11
C GLY A 57 9.60 -9.15 6.92
N LEU A 58 10.16 -8.39 7.86
CA LEU A 58 11.58 -8.05 7.89
C LEU A 58 12.45 -9.31 8.06
N MET A 59 12.04 -10.24 8.91
CA MET A 59 12.76 -11.49 9.16
C MET A 59 12.73 -12.41 7.93
N ILE A 60 11.56 -12.61 7.32
CA ILE A 60 11.41 -13.33 6.05
C ILE A 60 12.25 -12.67 4.95
N GLY A 61 12.26 -11.34 4.86
CA GLY A 61 13.09 -10.61 3.90
C GLY A 61 14.59 -10.93 4.07
N GLN A 62 15.09 -10.99 5.32
CA GLN A 62 16.47 -11.39 5.60
C GLN A 62 16.76 -12.85 5.27
N LEU A 63 15.80 -13.76 5.50
CA LEU A 63 15.94 -15.18 5.17
C LEU A 63 15.96 -15.42 3.65
N ILE A 64 15.06 -14.77 2.91
CA ILE A 64 14.99 -14.82 1.43
C ILE A 64 16.27 -14.24 0.80
N GLU A 65 16.82 -13.19 1.39
CA GLU A 65 18.09 -12.61 0.96
C GLU A 65 19.27 -13.55 1.20
N ALA A 66 19.36 -14.14 2.40
CA ALA A 66 20.44 -15.05 2.77
C ALA A 66 20.41 -16.40 2.03
N SER A 67 19.22 -16.86 1.60
CA SER A 67 19.06 -18.08 0.80
C SER A 67 19.35 -17.86 -0.68
N GLY A 68 19.52 -16.62 -1.14
CA GLY A 68 19.73 -16.30 -2.56
C GLY A 68 18.49 -16.45 -3.44
N TRP A 69 17.32 -16.75 -2.85
CA TRP A 69 16.05 -16.95 -3.55
C TRP A 69 15.55 -15.70 -4.27
N THR A 70 15.98 -14.52 -3.82
CA THR A 70 15.78 -13.24 -4.51
C THR A 70 16.14 -13.31 -5.99
N ARG A 71 17.12 -14.12 -6.38
CA ARG A 71 17.56 -14.31 -7.77
C ARG A 71 16.55 -15.05 -8.64
N TYR A 72 15.94 -16.11 -8.10
CA TYR A 72 14.92 -16.91 -8.80
C TYR A 72 13.61 -16.13 -8.92
N LEU A 73 13.19 -15.45 -7.84
CA LEU A 73 12.03 -14.57 -7.85
C LEU A 73 12.24 -13.39 -8.82
N ALA A 74 13.46 -12.84 -8.88
CA ALA A 74 13.79 -11.78 -9.82
C ALA A 74 13.72 -12.26 -11.28
N ALA A 75 14.11 -13.49 -11.61
CA ALA A 75 14.15 -13.99 -12.98
C ALA A 75 12.78 -13.92 -13.69
N VAL A 76 11.69 -14.17 -12.96
CA VAL A 76 10.32 -14.14 -13.51
C VAL A 76 9.92 -12.73 -13.96
N ALA A 77 10.25 -11.70 -13.18
CA ALA A 77 9.93 -10.31 -13.48
C ALA A 77 11.11 -9.54 -14.12
N ALA A 78 12.25 -10.19 -14.32
CA ALA A 78 13.48 -9.56 -14.80
C ALA A 78 13.32 -8.90 -16.19
N PRO A 79 12.64 -9.50 -17.18
CA PRO A 79 12.44 -8.84 -18.47
C PRO A 79 11.69 -7.51 -18.34
N LEU A 80 10.66 -7.49 -17.48
CA LEU A 80 9.82 -6.33 -17.22
C LEU A 80 10.62 -5.20 -16.55
N PHE A 81 11.38 -5.53 -15.50
CA PHE A 81 12.17 -4.54 -14.74
C PHE A 81 13.48 -4.15 -15.44
N ARG A 82 13.98 -4.98 -16.36
CA ARG A 82 15.05 -4.61 -17.29
C ARG A 82 14.56 -3.59 -18.30
N PHE A 83 13.37 -3.78 -18.88
CA PHE A 83 12.76 -2.78 -19.74
C PHE A 83 12.59 -1.44 -18.99
N GLY A 84 12.06 -1.46 -17.77
CA GLY A 84 11.88 -0.25 -16.96
C GLY A 84 13.15 0.34 -16.33
N ASN A 85 14.35 -0.19 -16.62
CA ASN A 85 15.63 0.26 -16.03
C ASN A 85 15.66 0.32 -14.49
N MET A 86 14.87 -0.54 -13.83
CA MET A 86 14.72 -0.54 -12.36
C MET A 86 15.66 -1.51 -11.63
N GLY A 87 16.22 -2.49 -12.33
CA GLY A 87 17.19 -3.44 -11.78
C GLY A 87 16.59 -4.68 -11.10
N VAL A 88 17.45 -5.64 -10.80
CA VAL A 88 17.10 -7.00 -10.33
C VAL A 88 16.47 -7.00 -8.93
N GLN A 89 16.90 -6.07 -8.08
CA GLN A 89 16.40 -5.91 -6.71
C GLN A 89 14.92 -5.52 -6.71
N CYS A 90 14.54 -4.60 -7.61
CA CYS A 90 13.15 -4.19 -7.78
C CYS A 90 12.26 -5.34 -8.31
N SER A 91 12.77 -6.17 -9.25
CA SER A 91 12.03 -7.37 -9.69
C SER A 91 11.82 -8.40 -8.57
N ALA A 92 12.79 -8.59 -7.68
CA ALA A 92 12.62 -9.51 -6.55
C ALA A 92 11.51 -9.05 -5.60
N ALA A 93 11.46 -7.75 -5.32
CA ALA A 93 10.38 -7.16 -4.50
C ALA A 93 9.02 -7.28 -5.19
N PHE A 94 8.96 -7.10 -6.52
CA PHE A 94 7.73 -7.24 -7.31
C PHE A 94 7.18 -8.67 -7.27
N THR A 95 8.02 -9.68 -7.51
CA THR A 95 7.57 -11.07 -7.44
C THR A 95 7.13 -11.44 -6.02
N THR A 96 7.85 -10.93 -5.01
CA THR A 96 7.45 -11.12 -3.60
C THR A 96 6.09 -10.49 -3.29
N ALA A 97 5.69 -9.43 -3.99
CA ALA A 97 4.41 -8.76 -3.75
C ALA A 97 3.17 -9.61 -4.11
N PHE A 98 3.32 -10.64 -4.95
CA PHE A 98 2.26 -11.62 -5.21
C PHE A 98 1.96 -12.50 -4.00
N LEU A 99 2.95 -12.69 -3.13
CA LEU A 99 2.82 -13.47 -1.90
C LEU A 99 2.53 -12.56 -0.71
N SER A 100 3.25 -11.45 -0.62
CA SER A 100 3.11 -10.50 0.48
C SER A 100 3.60 -9.10 0.15
N GLY A 101 2.65 -8.16 0.09
CA GLY A 101 2.97 -6.74 -0.07
C GLY A 101 3.74 -6.14 1.12
N THR A 102 3.66 -6.69 2.34
CA THR A 102 4.46 -6.18 3.48
C THR A 102 5.93 -6.53 3.28
N VAL A 103 6.22 -7.77 2.90
CA VAL A 103 7.59 -8.25 2.67
C VAL A 103 8.21 -7.51 1.49
N ALA A 104 7.47 -7.36 0.38
CA ALA A 104 7.94 -6.60 -0.78
C ALA A 104 8.32 -5.15 -0.44
N ASN A 105 7.49 -4.44 0.33
CA ASN A 105 7.79 -3.07 0.75
C ASN A 105 8.99 -3.01 1.71
N ALA A 106 9.10 -3.97 2.63
CA ALA A 106 10.26 -4.09 3.51
C ALA A 106 11.55 -4.30 2.70
N MET A 107 11.54 -5.18 1.69
CA MET A 107 12.68 -5.40 0.79
C MET A 107 13.08 -4.11 0.04
N LEU A 108 12.13 -3.36 -0.51
CA LEU A 108 12.43 -2.08 -1.18
C LEU A 108 13.10 -1.08 -0.24
N VAL A 109 12.59 -0.94 0.99
CA VAL A 109 13.20 -0.07 2.01
C VAL A 109 14.62 -0.53 2.36
N ASP A 110 14.82 -1.84 2.47
CA ASP A 110 16.11 -2.43 2.79
C ASP A 110 17.13 -2.18 1.68
N PHE A 111 16.76 -2.41 0.42
CA PHE A 111 17.61 -2.12 -0.73
C PHE A 111 17.95 -0.63 -0.84
N TYR A 112 16.99 0.26 -0.55
CA TYR A 112 17.22 1.70 -0.58
C TYR A 112 18.17 2.16 0.53
N LYS A 113 17.99 1.66 1.76
CA LYS A 113 18.87 1.97 2.90
C LYS A 113 20.28 1.44 2.72
N GLU A 114 20.45 0.37 1.95
CA GLU A 114 21.75 -0.21 1.59
C GLU A 114 22.40 0.49 0.38
N GLY A 115 21.74 1.48 -0.24
CA GLY A 115 22.27 2.16 -1.43
C GLY A 115 22.28 1.30 -2.70
N ARG A 116 21.53 0.19 -2.70
CA ARG A 116 21.42 -0.76 -3.82
C ARG A 116 20.39 -0.33 -4.86
N ILE A 117 19.42 0.50 -4.45
CA ILE A 117 18.47 1.16 -5.34
C ILE A 117 18.36 2.63 -4.95
N CYS A 118 18.06 3.49 -5.92
CA CYS A 118 17.83 4.90 -5.66
C CYS A 118 16.36 5.19 -5.28
N LYS A 119 16.09 6.43 -4.87
CA LYS A 119 14.75 6.87 -4.50
C LYS A 119 13.76 6.68 -5.66
N ASN A 120 14.14 7.03 -6.88
CA ASN A 120 13.26 6.91 -8.05
C ASN A 120 12.92 5.45 -8.36
N GLN A 121 13.88 4.53 -8.24
CA GLN A 121 13.66 3.09 -8.40
C GLN A 121 12.75 2.53 -7.29
N LEU A 122 12.94 2.95 -6.03
CA LEU A 122 12.05 2.57 -4.93
C LEU A 122 10.60 3.00 -5.22
N PHE A 123 10.42 4.24 -5.69
CA PHE A 123 9.09 4.77 -5.99
C PHE A 123 8.43 4.00 -7.13
N LEU A 124 9.12 3.85 -8.27
CA LEU A 124 8.56 3.14 -9.42
C LEU A 124 8.28 1.66 -9.10
N ALA A 125 9.18 0.99 -8.39
CA ALA A 125 8.97 -0.40 -7.98
C ALA A 125 7.79 -0.54 -7.00
N ASN A 126 7.68 0.33 -6.00
CA ASN A 126 6.55 0.31 -5.07
C ASN A 126 5.21 0.58 -5.79
N LEU A 127 5.18 1.52 -6.73
CA LEU A 127 3.98 1.79 -7.53
C LEU A 127 3.62 0.62 -8.44
N THR A 128 4.62 -0.03 -9.03
CA THR A 128 4.45 -1.21 -9.90
C THR A 128 3.97 -2.44 -9.11
N ASN A 129 4.31 -2.56 -7.83
CA ASN A 129 3.82 -3.62 -6.93
C ASN A 129 2.30 -3.62 -6.73
N GLN A 130 1.59 -2.58 -7.18
CA GLN A 130 0.13 -2.56 -7.16
C GLN A 130 -0.50 -3.64 -8.05
N LEU A 131 0.18 -4.08 -9.12
CA LEU A 131 -0.30 -5.16 -9.98
C LEU A 131 -0.28 -6.51 -9.23
N PRO A 132 0.85 -6.96 -8.65
CA PRO A 132 0.87 -8.14 -7.77
C PRO A 132 -0.13 -8.05 -6.62
N ALA A 133 -0.26 -6.87 -5.99
CA ALA A 133 -1.20 -6.66 -4.89
C ALA A 133 -2.67 -6.82 -5.35
N TYR A 134 -2.99 -6.49 -6.61
CA TYR A 134 -4.31 -6.74 -7.17
C TYR A 134 -4.62 -8.25 -7.20
N PHE A 135 -3.67 -9.07 -7.69
CA PHE A 135 -3.82 -10.53 -7.70
C PHE A 135 -3.89 -11.14 -6.30
N LEU A 136 -3.13 -10.63 -5.33
CA LEU A 136 -3.17 -11.10 -3.95
C LEU A 136 -4.58 -10.96 -3.32
N HIS A 137 -5.33 -9.92 -3.71
CA HIS A 137 -6.69 -9.66 -3.21
C HIS A 137 -7.78 -10.13 -4.16
N LEU A 138 -7.43 -10.59 -5.37
CA LEU A 138 -8.40 -10.96 -6.40
C LEU A 138 -9.28 -12.14 -5.99
N PRO A 139 -8.77 -13.26 -5.42
CA PRO A 139 -9.62 -14.40 -5.07
C PRO A 139 -10.75 -14.00 -4.12
N THR A 140 -10.41 -13.34 -3.02
CA THR A 140 -11.41 -12.96 -2.00
C THR A 140 -12.39 -11.93 -2.51
N THR A 141 -11.99 -11.04 -3.42
CA THR A 141 -12.89 -10.02 -3.97
C THR A 141 -13.80 -10.57 -5.06
N VAL A 142 -13.30 -11.43 -5.95
CA VAL A 142 -14.10 -12.04 -7.03
C VAL A 142 -15.24 -12.90 -6.48
N PHE A 143 -14.96 -13.74 -5.48
CA PHE A 143 -15.97 -14.60 -4.85
C PHE A 143 -17.02 -13.83 -4.04
N ILE A 144 -16.80 -12.55 -3.77
CA ILE A 144 -17.79 -11.68 -3.10
C ILE A 144 -18.55 -10.86 -4.15
N VAL A 145 -17.83 -10.21 -5.05
CA VAL A 145 -18.40 -9.19 -5.94
C VAL A 145 -19.24 -9.80 -7.05
N ILE A 146 -18.79 -10.88 -7.70
CA ILE A 146 -19.52 -11.47 -8.83
C ILE A 146 -20.88 -12.04 -8.38
N PRO A 147 -20.98 -12.84 -7.29
CA PRO A 147 -22.27 -13.33 -6.83
C PRO A 147 -23.25 -12.22 -6.43
N LEU A 148 -22.75 -11.10 -5.91
CA LEU A 148 -23.58 -9.98 -5.49
C LEU A 148 -24.04 -9.09 -6.64
N THR A 149 -23.27 -8.99 -7.74
CA THR A 149 -23.53 -7.97 -8.78
C THR A 149 -23.61 -8.51 -10.19
N GLY A 150 -23.49 -9.83 -10.36
CA GLY A 150 -23.57 -10.52 -11.64
C GLY A 150 -22.62 -9.94 -12.70
N THR A 151 -23.17 -9.67 -13.88
CA THR A 151 -22.43 -9.13 -15.04
C THR A 151 -21.78 -7.77 -14.75
N ALA A 152 -22.39 -6.93 -13.92
CA ALA A 152 -21.81 -5.64 -13.55
C ALA A 152 -20.49 -5.81 -12.78
N GLY A 153 -20.38 -6.85 -11.94
CA GLY A 153 -19.15 -7.21 -11.24
C GLY A 153 -18.02 -7.64 -12.16
N ILE A 154 -18.34 -8.40 -13.21
CA ILE A 154 -17.36 -8.83 -14.23
C ILE A 154 -16.79 -7.63 -14.98
N ILE A 155 -17.67 -6.71 -15.41
CA ILE A 155 -17.25 -5.49 -16.12
C ILE A 155 -16.42 -4.59 -15.19
N TYR A 156 -16.84 -4.43 -13.92
CA TYR A 156 -16.07 -3.71 -12.90
C TYR A 156 -14.64 -4.26 -12.74
N PHE A 157 -14.48 -5.59 -12.67
CA PHE A 157 -13.14 -6.20 -12.59
C PHE A 157 -12.35 -6.00 -13.88
N THR A 158 -12.99 -6.07 -15.04
CA THR A 158 -12.32 -5.83 -16.33
C THR A 158 -11.78 -4.41 -16.41
N ILE A 159 -12.56 -3.40 -16.00
CA ILE A 159 -12.15 -1.99 -15.96
C ILE A 159 -11.01 -1.79 -14.98
N THR A 160 -11.15 -2.29 -13.74
CA THR A 160 -10.14 -2.09 -12.70
C THR A 160 -8.84 -2.87 -12.97
N PHE A 161 -8.93 -4.04 -13.60
CA PHE A 161 -7.79 -4.81 -14.08
C PHE A 161 -7.06 -4.08 -15.22
N THR A 162 -7.80 -3.63 -16.22
CA THR A 162 -7.25 -2.86 -17.35
C THR A 162 -6.54 -1.59 -16.84
N ALA A 163 -7.14 -0.89 -15.87
CA ALA A 163 -6.53 0.28 -15.25
C ALA A 163 -5.21 -0.03 -14.52
N VAL A 164 -5.10 -1.16 -13.82
CA VAL A 164 -3.84 -1.54 -13.16
C VAL A 164 -2.77 -1.97 -14.16
N VAL A 165 -3.14 -2.69 -15.22
CA VAL A 165 -2.22 -3.06 -16.30
C VAL A 165 -1.71 -1.81 -17.01
N LEU A 166 -2.61 -0.91 -17.40
CA LEU A 166 -2.29 0.36 -18.06
C LEU A 166 -1.28 1.16 -17.24
N ARG A 167 -1.56 1.42 -15.95
CA ARG A 167 -0.61 2.20 -15.13
C ARG A 167 0.71 1.48 -14.92
N THR A 168 0.73 0.16 -14.81
CA THR A 168 1.98 -0.60 -14.71
C THR A 168 2.83 -0.44 -15.98
N ILE A 169 2.21 -0.53 -17.16
CA ILE A 169 2.90 -0.28 -18.43
C ILE A 169 3.46 1.15 -18.46
N LEU A 170 2.64 2.15 -18.13
CA LEU A 170 3.06 3.56 -18.11
C LEU A 170 4.22 3.83 -17.15
N LEU A 171 4.22 3.21 -15.97
CA LEU A 171 5.31 3.33 -14.99
C LEU A 171 6.60 2.68 -15.47
N LEU A 172 6.48 1.54 -16.16
CA LEU A 172 7.63 0.84 -16.75
C LEU A 172 8.21 1.61 -17.93
N THR A 173 7.38 2.12 -18.84
CA THR A 173 7.83 2.98 -19.94
C THR A 173 8.43 4.27 -19.41
N TYR A 174 7.84 4.88 -18.37
CA TYR A 174 8.43 6.03 -17.71
C TYR A 174 9.82 5.68 -17.13
N GLY A 175 9.94 4.55 -16.44
CA GLY A 175 11.23 4.04 -15.95
C GLY A 175 12.25 3.87 -17.07
N HIS A 176 11.86 3.30 -18.21
CA HIS A 176 12.72 3.12 -19.38
C HIS A 176 13.38 4.44 -19.82
N TYR A 177 12.60 5.51 -19.97
CA TYR A 177 13.10 6.79 -20.45
C TYR A 177 13.75 7.68 -19.36
N LYS A 178 13.26 7.63 -18.11
CA LYS A 178 13.72 8.51 -17.02
C LYS A 178 14.83 7.93 -16.14
N LEU A 179 15.07 6.61 -16.20
CA LEU A 179 16.18 5.96 -15.50
C LEU A 179 17.29 5.51 -16.48
N PRO A 180 17.84 6.39 -17.36
CA PRO A 180 18.92 5.95 -18.22
C PRO A 180 20.15 5.57 -17.37
N GLY A 181 20.58 4.31 -17.49
CA GLY A 181 21.88 3.76 -17.08
C GLY A 181 22.32 4.02 -15.64
N SER A 182 21.93 3.16 -14.70
CA SER A 182 22.66 2.71 -13.49
C SER A 182 23.60 3.67 -12.71
N THR A 183 23.44 4.99 -12.75
CA THR A 183 24.32 5.93 -12.02
C THR A 183 23.90 6.16 -10.57
N CYS A 184 22.68 5.77 -10.19
CA CYS A 184 22.10 6.15 -8.91
C CYS A 184 22.17 5.05 -7.84
N ALA A 185 22.52 3.82 -8.23
CA ALA A 185 22.87 2.74 -7.31
C ALA A 185 24.38 2.57 -7.34
N MET A 186 24.99 2.22 -6.20
CA MET A 186 26.43 1.91 -6.17
C MET A 186 26.72 0.88 -7.28
N PRO A 187 27.71 1.10 -8.15
CA PRO A 187 28.13 0.06 -9.09
C PRO A 187 28.50 -1.16 -8.25
N LEU A 188 27.73 -2.24 -8.36
CA LEU A 188 28.40 -3.52 -8.28
C LEU A 188 29.36 -3.48 -9.47
N ALA A 189 30.66 -3.47 -9.16
CA ALA A 189 31.72 -3.61 -10.14
C ALA A 189 31.26 -4.54 -11.25
N ASP A 190 31.35 -4.06 -12.50
CA ASP A 190 30.93 -4.71 -13.74
C ASP A 190 30.44 -6.15 -13.56
N GLY A 191 29.12 -6.26 -13.41
CA GLY A 191 28.44 -7.53 -13.33
C GLY A 191 27.35 -7.54 -14.36
N THR A 192 27.70 -7.88 -15.60
CA THR A 192 26.78 -8.67 -16.42
C THR A 192 26.15 -9.69 -15.49
N TYR A 193 24.82 -9.66 -15.35
CA TYR A 193 24.08 -10.63 -14.56
C TYR A 193 24.44 -12.02 -15.11
N ASP A 194 25.43 -12.67 -14.50
CA ASP A 194 25.85 -14.03 -14.82
C ASP A 194 25.10 -14.95 -13.86
N PRO A 195 24.09 -15.72 -14.32
CA PRO A 195 23.33 -16.71 -13.55
C PRO A 195 24.19 -17.66 -12.70
N LYS A 196 25.49 -17.77 -12.98
CA LYS A 196 26.43 -18.70 -12.35
C LYS A 196 27.46 -18.08 -11.39
N ALA A 197 27.54 -16.75 -11.27
CA ALA A 197 28.51 -16.12 -10.37
C ALA A 197 28.19 -16.40 -8.87
N PRO A 198 29.18 -16.84 -8.06
CA PRO A 198 28.99 -17.15 -6.64
C PRO A 198 28.82 -15.86 -5.84
N SER A 199 27.65 -15.70 -5.22
CA SER A 199 27.38 -14.61 -4.27
C SER A 199 28.15 -14.85 -2.97
N LYS A 200 28.74 -13.78 -2.38
CA LYS A 200 29.13 -13.80 -0.96
C LYS A 200 27.88 -14.11 -0.14
N ARG A 201 27.73 -15.37 0.25
CA ARG A 201 26.64 -15.89 1.09
C ARG A 201 26.70 -15.16 2.43
N THR A 202 26.01 -14.03 2.54
CA THR A 202 25.84 -13.37 3.84
C THR A 202 25.11 -14.37 4.72
N SER A 203 25.74 -14.76 5.83
CA SER A 203 25.13 -15.70 6.75
C SER A 203 23.78 -15.15 7.19
N ALA A 204 22.70 -15.95 7.05
CA ALA A 204 21.37 -15.60 7.54
C ALA A 204 21.42 -15.11 9.00
N ARG A 205 22.34 -15.70 9.78
CA ARG A 205 22.64 -15.32 11.15
C ARG A 205 23.12 -13.87 11.27
N GLU A 206 23.94 -13.37 10.36
CA GLU A 206 24.44 -12.00 10.40
C GLU A 206 23.36 -10.97 10.00
N GLY A 207 22.53 -11.28 9.01
CA GLY A 207 21.36 -10.46 8.64
C GLY A 207 20.36 -10.31 9.79
N VAL A 208 19.98 -11.44 10.39
CA VAL A 208 19.04 -11.49 11.52
C VAL A 208 19.63 -10.86 12.80
N THR A 209 20.90 -11.07 13.12
CA THR A 209 21.45 -10.54 14.39
C THR A 209 21.86 -9.07 14.32
N ARG A 210 22.39 -8.59 13.19
CA ARG A 210 22.97 -7.23 13.11
C ARG A 210 22.07 -6.20 12.42
N ARG A 211 21.21 -6.60 11.49
CA ARG A 211 20.40 -5.70 10.65
C ARG A 211 18.96 -5.60 11.13
N PHE A 212 18.31 -6.73 11.41
CA PHE A 212 16.93 -6.79 11.89
C PHE A 212 16.63 -5.86 13.08
N PRO A 213 17.36 -5.90 14.23
CA PRO A 213 16.98 -5.09 15.40
C PRO A 213 17.09 -3.58 15.13
N LYS A 214 18.09 -3.14 14.37
CA LYS A 214 18.26 -1.73 14.00
C LYS A 214 17.15 -1.23 13.07
N ARG A 215 16.66 -2.10 12.19
CA ARG A 215 15.57 -1.80 11.26
C ARG A 215 14.23 -1.75 11.99
N LEU A 216 13.97 -2.75 12.83
CA LEU A 216 12.78 -2.81 13.67
C LEU A 216 12.69 -1.59 14.60
N MET A 217 13.78 -1.22 15.29
CA MET A 217 13.80 0.01 16.10
C MET A 217 13.46 1.26 15.28
N GLY A 218 14.03 1.40 14.08
CA GLY A 218 13.75 2.55 13.21
C GLY A 218 12.30 2.61 12.74
N VAL A 219 11.70 1.46 12.45
CA VAL A 219 10.27 1.31 12.14
C VAL A 219 9.42 1.73 13.35
N LEU A 220 9.69 1.15 14.53
CA LEU A 220 8.93 1.41 15.76
C LEU A 220 8.93 2.88 16.18
N THR A 221 10.04 3.59 15.97
CA THR A 221 10.15 5.04 16.23
C THR A 221 9.09 5.86 15.50
N PHE A 222 8.62 5.42 14.32
CA PHE A 222 7.60 6.13 13.55
C PHE A 222 6.23 5.46 13.61
N VAL A 223 6.16 4.12 13.58
CA VAL A 223 4.89 3.39 13.64
C VAL A 223 4.10 3.79 14.89
N ILE A 224 4.73 3.74 16.07
CA ILE A 224 4.02 3.85 17.34
C ILE A 224 3.39 5.25 17.48
N PRO A 225 4.11 6.38 17.30
CA PRO A 225 3.50 7.70 17.43
C PRO A 225 2.43 7.97 16.37
N ILE A 226 2.68 7.57 15.12
CA ILE A 226 1.77 7.86 14.01
C ILE A 226 0.49 7.02 14.12
N TYR A 227 0.61 5.74 14.47
CA TYR A 227 -0.56 4.88 14.67
C TYR A 227 -1.41 5.40 15.83
N THR A 228 -0.79 5.78 16.95
CA THR A 228 -1.50 6.40 18.08
C THR A 228 -2.16 7.70 17.68
N LEU A 229 -1.49 8.58 16.94
CA LEU A 229 -2.07 9.82 16.45
C LEU A 229 -3.31 9.57 15.58
N VAL A 230 -3.20 8.67 14.60
CA VAL A 230 -4.34 8.31 13.72
C VAL A 230 -5.49 7.70 14.54
N PHE A 231 -5.19 6.90 15.57
CA PHE A 231 -6.19 6.38 16.49
C PHE A 231 -6.90 7.48 17.30
N VAL A 232 -6.16 8.45 17.85
CA VAL A 232 -6.73 9.60 18.55
C VAL A 232 -7.62 10.41 17.60
N LEU A 233 -7.14 10.76 16.42
CA LEU A 233 -7.91 11.48 15.40
C LEU A 233 -9.18 10.73 14.98
N ASN A 234 -9.12 9.40 14.90
CA ASN A 234 -10.29 8.57 14.63
C ASN A 234 -11.32 8.63 15.75
N THR A 235 -10.87 8.57 17.00
CA THR A 235 -11.76 8.61 18.17
C THR A 235 -12.40 9.99 18.34
N MET A 236 -11.69 11.07 17.97
CA MET A 236 -12.22 12.43 17.89
C MET A 236 -13.27 12.62 16.78
N GLY A 237 -13.56 11.60 15.97
CA GLY A 237 -14.56 11.67 14.91
C GLY A 237 -14.10 12.38 13.64
N LEU A 238 -12.81 12.68 13.47
CA LEU A 238 -12.28 13.34 12.27
C LEU A 238 -12.65 12.59 10.98
N PHE A 239 -12.61 11.26 11.01
CA PHE A 239 -13.01 10.44 9.86
C PHE A 239 -14.52 10.45 9.59
N ASN A 240 -15.36 10.70 10.61
CA ASN A 240 -16.80 10.88 10.40
C ASN A 240 -17.06 12.22 9.70
N ILE A 241 -16.37 13.29 10.12
CA ILE A 241 -16.45 14.60 9.45
C ILE A 241 -16.00 14.48 7.99
N LEU A 242 -14.87 13.82 7.73
CA LEU A 242 -14.37 13.60 6.36
C LEU A 242 -15.36 12.77 5.52
N ARG A 243 -15.98 11.74 6.12
CA ARG A 243 -17.04 10.95 5.50
C ARG A 243 -18.23 11.81 5.10
N ASP A 244 -18.72 12.66 6.00
CA ASP A 244 -19.90 13.48 5.78
C ASP A 244 -19.65 14.57 4.73
N ILE A 245 -18.42 15.12 4.67
CA ILE A 245 -17.99 16.02 3.59
C ILE A 245 -17.99 15.29 2.25
N LEU A 246 -17.39 14.10 2.17
CA LEU A 246 -17.35 13.29 0.95
C LEU A 246 -18.77 12.89 0.50
N ALA A 247 -19.63 12.48 1.43
CA ALA A 247 -21.02 12.14 1.17
C ALA A 247 -21.78 13.33 0.55
N ARG A 248 -21.68 14.52 1.15
CA ARG A 248 -22.32 15.74 0.62
C ARG A 248 -21.79 16.14 -0.76
N PHE A 249 -20.49 16.01 -1.00
CA PHE A 249 -19.88 16.37 -2.28
C PHE A 249 -20.32 15.43 -3.42
N VAL A 250 -20.45 14.14 -3.15
CA VAL A 250 -20.89 13.15 -4.14
C VAL A 250 -22.38 13.30 -4.48
N VAL A 251 -23.23 13.48 -3.47
CA VAL A 251 -24.70 13.58 -3.64
C VAL A 251 -25.10 14.86 -4.41
N THR A 252 -24.37 15.96 -4.25
CA THR A 252 -24.81 17.27 -4.77
C THR A 252 -24.29 17.63 -6.17
N ARG A 253 -23.29 16.93 -6.72
CA ARG A 253 -22.68 17.32 -8.01
C ARG A 253 -22.34 16.19 -8.99
N VAL A 254 -22.28 14.92 -8.56
CA VAL A 254 -21.67 13.86 -9.39
C VAL A 254 -22.65 12.74 -9.77
N VAL A 255 -23.76 12.57 -9.03
CA VAL A 255 -24.64 11.40 -9.19
C VAL A 255 -26.12 11.82 -9.13
N PRO A 256 -26.83 11.97 -10.27
CA PRO A 256 -28.19 12.53 -10.33
C PRO A 256 -29.33 11.62 -9.85
N VAL A 257 -29.06 10.37 -9.46
CA VAL A 257 -30.09 9.39 -9.13
C VAL A 257 -29.92 8.91 -7.69
N GLU A 258 -31.00 8.98 -6.90
CA GLU A 258 -31.03 8.61 -5.48
C GLU A 258 -30.49 7.18 -5.23
N SER A 259 -30.82 6.24 -6.12
CA SER A 259 -30.36 4.84 -6.06
C SER A 259 -28.84 4.69 -6.18
N LEU A 260 -28.18 5.49 -7.01
CA LEU A 260 -26.72 5.47 -7.14
C LEU A 260 -26.03 6.08 -5.90
N SER A 261 -26.66 7.08 -5.26
CA SER A 261 -26.15 7.66 -4.02
C SER A 261 -26.14 6.65 -2.87
N VAL A 262 -27.16 5.78 -2.77
CA VAL A 262 -27.21 4.70 -1.78
C VAL A 262 -26.03 3.73 -1.94
N VAL A 263 -25.69 3.37 -3.18
CA VAL A 263 -24.54 2.49 -3.47
C VAL A 263 -23.23 3.15 -3.04
N VAL A 264 -23.02 4.41 -3.41
CA VAL A 264 -21.78 5.12 -3.08
C VAL A 264 -21.63 5.32 -1.58
N LEU A 265 -22.70 5.71 -0.87
CA LEU A 265 -22.70 5.85 0.58
C LEU A 265 -22.40 4.52 1.28
N SER A 266 -22.99 3.42 0.79
CA SER A 266 -22.70 2.07 1.28
C SER A 266 -21.22 1.72 1.12
N PHE A 267 -20.61 2.01 -0.03
CA PHE A 267 -19.17 1.81 -0.25
C PHE A 267 -18.27 2.59 0.71
N VAL A 268 -18.67 3.81 1.07
CA VAL A 268 -17.94 4.66 2.01
C VAL A 268 -18.04 4.10 3.43
N ALA A 269 -19.18 3.51 3.78
CA ALA A 269 -19.37 2.82 5.05
C ALA A 269 -18.55 1.52 5.12
N GLU A 270 -18.72 0.63 4.13
CA GLU A 270 -18.03 -0.66 4.06
C GLU A 270 -17.89 -1.15 2.61
N PHE A 271 -16.80 -1.89 2.33
CA PHE A 271 -16.50 -2.33 0.97
C PHE A 271 -17.52 -3.33 0.43
N THR A 272 -17.93 -4.32 1.22
CA THR A 272 -18.86 -5.37 0.79
C THR A 272 -20.31 -4.88 0.69
N SER A 273 -20.74 -4.00 1.61
CA SER A 273 -22.10 -3.44 1.61
C SER A 273 -22.38 -2.63 0.36
N GLY A 274 -21.38 -1.91 -0.17
CA GLY A 274 -21.48 -1.21 -1.45
C GLY A 274 -21.85 -2.11 -2.62
N PHE A 275 -21.20 -3.28 -2.75
CA PHE A 275 -21.53 -4.26 -3.80
C PHE A 275 -22.90 -4.89 -3.58
N ALA A 276 -23.25 -5.24 -2.33
CA ALA A 276 -24.56 -5.80 -2.02
C ALA A 276 -25.71 -4.84 -2.36
N ALA A 277 -25.56 -3.55 -2.02
CA ALA A 277 -26.55 -2.52 -2.36
C ALA A 277 -26.69 -2.35 -3.89
N ALA A 278 -25.57 -2.32 -4.61
CA ALA A 278 -25.57 -2.22 -6.08
C ALA A 278 -26.23 -3.45 -6.73
N GLY A 279 -25.97 -4.63 -6.18
CA GLY A 279 -26.58 -5.89 -6.56
C GLY A 279 -28.09 -5.90 -6.41
N ALA A 280 -28.58 -5.60 -5.20
CA ALA A 280 -30.00 -5.55 -4.91
C ALA A 280 -30.76 -4.56 -5.81
N LEU A 281 -30.16 -3.41 -6.13
CA LEU A 281 -30.75 -2.41 -7.02
C LEU A 281 -30.72 -2.83 -8.49
N LEU A 282 -29.72 -3.61 -8.91
CA LEU A 282 -29.67 -4.21 -10.24
C LEU A 282 -30.73 -5.32 -10.38
N ASP A 283 -30.84 -6.21 -9.39
CA ASP A 283 -31.80 -7.31 -9.39
C ASP A 283 -33.26 -6.81 -9.32
N ALA A 284 -33.49 -5.70 -8.61
CA ALA A 284 -34.79 -5.03 -8.58
C ALA A 284 -35.11 -4.24 -9.86
N GLY A 285 -34.22 -4.20 -10.85
CA GLY A 285 -34.39 -3.46 -12.11
C GLY A 285 -34.32 -1.94 -11.96
N VAL A 286 -33.95 -1.43 -10.79
CA VAL A 286 -33.83 0.02 -10.50
C VAL A 286 -32.60 0.61 -11.18
N LEU A 287 -31.52 -0.18 -11.29
CA LEU A 287 -30.31 0.19 -12.01
C LEU A 287 -30.10 -0.73 -13.21
N THR A 288 -29.73 -0.14 -14.34
CA THR A 288 -29.19 -0.90 -15.47
C THR A 288 -27.78 -1.40 -15.17
N VAL A 289 -27.31 -2.44 -15.87
CA VAL A 289 -25.93 -2.95 -15.73
C VAL A 289 -24.90 -1.82 -15.88
N LYS A 290 -25.06 -0.93 -16.87
CA LYS A 290 -24.16 0.21 -17.10
C LYS A 290 -24.14 1.16 -15.90
N GLN A 291 -25.31 1.52 -15.35
CA GLN A 291 -25.42 2.36 -14.17
C GLN A 291 -24.81 1.70 -12.93
N THR A 292 -25.05 0.41 -12.73
CA THR A 292 -24.45 -0.37 -11.63
C THR A 292 -22.92 -0.35 -11.72
N VAL A 293 -22.34 -0.59 -12.89
CA VAL A 293 -20.88 -0.51 -13.09
C VAL A 293 -20.33 0.86 -12.70
N LEU A 294 -20.98 1.94 -13.16
CA LEU A 294 -20.57 3.30 -12.81
C LEU A 294 -20.69 3.55 -11.30
N ALA A 295 -21.77 3.07 -10.66
CA ALA A 295 -21.96 3.14 -9.21
C ALA A 295 -20.84 2.45 -8.44
N LEU A 296 -20.47 1.23 -8.85
CA LEU A 296 -19.38 0.46 -8.24
C LEU A 296 -18.05 1.19 -8.34
N ILE A 297 -17.75 1.77 -9.51
CA ILE A 297 -16.50 2.50 -9.73
C ILE A 297 -16.45 3.80 -8.91
N ILE A 298 -17.51 4.61 -8.97
CA ILE A 298 -17.61 5.86 -8.21
C ILE A 298 -17.56 5.58 -6.71
N GLY A 299 -18.26 4.55 -6.25
CA GLY A 299 -18.22 4.09 -4.86
C GLY A 299 -16.82 3.67 -4.43
N ASN A 300 -16.13 2.88 -5.26
CA ASN A 300 -14.76 2.47 -4.97
C ASN A 300 -13.78 3.65 -4.94
N ILE A 301 -13.89 4.61 -5.85
CA ILE A 301 -13.04 5.83 -5.88
C ILE A 301 -13.33 6.70 -4.65
N THR A 302 -14.61 6.97 -4.34
CA THR A 302 -15.02 7.84 -3.23
C THR A 302 -14.61 7.27 -1.87
N ALA A 303 -14.73 5.96 -1.69
CA ALA A 303 -14.40 5.32 -0.42
C ALA A 303 -12.90 5.10 -0.22
N PHE A 304 -12.09 5.32 -1.26
CA PHE A 304 -10.66 5.04 -1.24
C PHE A 304 -9.84 5.95 -0.31
N PRO A 305 -10.03 7.29 -0.25
CA PRO A 305 -9.31 8.15 0.69
C PRO A 305 -9.53 7.73 2.15
N VAL A 306 -10.78 7.38 2.51
CA VAL A 306 -11.12 6.93 3.86
C VAL A 306 -10.36 5.64 4.20
N ARG A 307 -10.36 4.66 3.29
CA ARG A 307 -9.59 3.42 3.46
C ARG A 307 -8.09 3.65 3.50
N ALA A 308 -7.58 4.55 2.67
CA ALA A 308 -6.17 4.89 2.61
C ALA A 308 -5.70 5.48 3.94
N LEU A 309 -6.44 6.43 4.51
CA LEU A 309 -6.11 7.03 5.80
C LEU A 309 -6.27 6.05 6.97
N ARG A 310 -7.32 5.21 6.96
CA ARG A 310 -7.59 4.27 8.06
C ARG A 310 -6.64 3.08 8.09
N HIS A 311 -6.24 2.56 6.93
CA HIS A 311 -5.53 1.27 6.85
C HIS A 311 -4.17 1.35 6.15
N GLN A 312 -4.01 2.16 5.11
CA GLN A 312 -2.75 2.22 4.36
C GLN A 312 -1.75 3.17 5.00
N LEU A 313 -2.21 4.32 5.51
CA LEU A 313 -1.37 5.34 6.13
C LEU A 313 -0.56 4.77 7.30
N PRO A 314 -1.14 4.06 8.30
CA PRO A 314 -0.34 3.55 9.41
C PRO A 314 0.70 2.52 8.96
N ARG A 315 0.38 1.71 7.95
CA ARG A 315 1.28 0.70 7.39
C ARG A 315 2.43 1.31 6.60
N TYR A 316 2.15 2.28 5.72
CA TYR A 316 3.18 2.96 4.92
C TYR A 316 4.10 3.80 5.80
N MET A 317 3.54 4.54 6.75
CA MET A 317 4.32 5.32 7.72
C MET A 317 5.11 4.42 8.68
N GLY A 318 4.68 3.17 8.82
CA GLY A 318 5.41 2.18 9.57
C GLY A 318 6.64 1.61 8.86
N ILE A 319 6.53 1.34 7.56
CA ILE A 319 7.59 0.69 6.78
C ILE A 319 8.58 1.73 6.21
N PHE A 320 8.07 2.85 5.68
CA PHE A 320 8.84 3.92 5.07
C PHE A 320 9.02 5.09 6.05
N GLU A 321 10.05 5.92 5.83
CA GLU A 321 10.15 7.20 6.57
C GLU A 321 8.91 8.07 6.27
N PRO A 322 8.38 8.84 7.24
CA PRO A 322 7.05 9.44 7.11
C PRO A 322 6.83 10.28 5.85
N LYS A 323 7.81 11.11 5.49
CA LYS A 323 7.77 11.92 4.26
C LYS A 323 7.68 11.05 3.00
N MET A 324 8.48 9.97 2.94
CA MET A 324 8.46 9.05 1.79
C MET A 324 7.19 8.20 1.77
N GLY A 325 6.74 7.71 2.92
CA GLY A 325 5.50 6.94 3.04
C GLY A 325 4.28 7.74 2.57
N GLY A 326 4.20 9.02 2.97
CA GLY A 326 3.15 9.94 2.50
C GLY A 326 3.22 10.21 1.00
N GLN A 327 4.42 10.46 0.46
CA GLN A 327 4.61 10.65 -0.99
C GLN A 327 4.19 9.41 -1.80
N LEU A 328 4.59 8.20 -1.36
CA LEU A 328 4.21 6.94 -2.01
C LEU A 328 2.70 6.70 -1.95
N LEU A 329 2.08 6.97 -0.79
CA LEU A 329 0.64 6.82 -0.61
C LEU A 329 -0.11 7.74 -1.59
N LEU A 330 0.21 9.04 -1.59
CA LEU A 330 -0.47 10.04 -2.42
C LEU A 330 -0.26 9.78 -3.92
N LEU A 331 0.98 9.52 -4.35
CA LEU A 331 1.25 9.21 -5.75
C LEU A 331 0.56 7.90 -6.17
N GLY A 332 0.65 6.86 -5.35
CA GLY A 332 0.03 5.57 -5.62
C GLY A 332 -1.49 5.66 -5.72
N GLN A 333 -2.11 6.43 -4.83
CA GLN A 333 -3.54 6.70 -4.86
C GLN A 333 -3.91 7.51 -6.12
N GLY A 334 -3.15 8.57 -6.42
CA GLY A 334 -3.39 9.45 -7.56
C GLY A 334 -3.35 8.70 -8.89
N PHE A 335 -2.29 7.90 -9.13
CA PHE A 335 -2.19 7.06 -10.33
C PHE A 335 -3.32 6.02 -10.40
N ARG A 336 -3.73 5.45 -9.27
CA ARG A 336 -4.85 4.50 -9.24
C ARG A 336 -6.16 5.17 -9.63
N VAL A 337 -6.50 6.31 -9.04
CA VAL A 337 -7.75 7.03 -9.35
C VAL A 337 -7.73 7.52 -10.79
N ALA A 338 -6.64 8.12 -11.26
CA ALA A 338 -6.51 8.61 -12.62
C ALA A 338 -6.65 7.50 -13.67
N SER A 339 -5.98 6.35 -13.47
CA SER A 339 -6.08 5.21 -14.39
C SER A 339 -7.49 4.60 -14.41
N ILE A 340 -8.16 4.49 -13.26
CA ILE A 340 -9.55 3.99 -13.21
C ILE A 340 -10.48 4.96 -13.92
N ILE A 341 -10.39 6.27 -13.66
CA ILE A 341 -11.22 7.28 -14.32
C ILE A 341 -11.03 7.20 -15.83
N LEU A 342 -9.79 7.16 -16.31
CA LEU A 342 -9.49 7.08 -17.74
C LEU A 342 -10.16 5.87 -18.42
N VAL A 343 -9.99 4.67 -17.87
CA VAL A 343 -10.59 3.45 -18.44
C VAL A 343 -12.13 3.48 -18.33
N THR A 344 -12.65 4.07 -17.26
CA THR A 344 -14.10 4.21 -17.04
C THR A 344 -14.74 5.16 -18.05
N VAL A 345 -14.07 6.28 -18.37
CA VAL A 345 -14.53 7.22 -19.39
C VAL A 345 -14.59 6.54 -20.74
N ILE A 346 -13.55 5.79 -21.13
CA ILE A 346 -13.53 5.00 -22.37
C ILE A 346 -14.71 4.02 -22.42
N TYR A 347 -14.91 3.26 -21.34
CA TYR A 347 -16.06 2.35 -21.23
C TYR A 347 -17.40 3.09 -21.38
N ALA A 348 -17.58 4.22 -20.69
CA ALA A 348 -18.84 4.96 -20.71
C ALA A 348 -19.18 5.54 -22.09
N THR A 349 -18.17 5.85 -22.91
CA THR A 349 -18.33 6.38 -24.27
C THR A 349 -18.55 5.31 -25.34
N VAL A 350 -18.08 4.07 -25.11
CA VAL A 350 -18.13 2.99 -26.11
C VAL A 350 -19.33 2.06 -25.91
N ALA A 351 -19.73 1.84 -24.65
CA ALA A 351 -20.91 1.04 -24.26
C ALA A 351 -22.17 1.91 -24.14
#